data_AF-A0A960H6K3-F1
#
_entry.id   AF-A0A960H6K3-F1
#
_cell.length_a   1.000
_cell.length_b   1.000
_cell.length_c   1.000
_cell.angle_alpha   90.00
_cell.angle_beta   90.00
_cell.angle_gamma   90.00
#
_symmetry.space_group_name_H-M   'P 1'
#
loop_
_entity.id
_entity.type
_entity.pdbx_description
1 polymer ?
#
loop_
_entity_poly.entity_id
_entity_poly.type
_entity_poly.pdbx_seq_one_letter_code
_entity_poly.pdbx_strand_id
1 'polypeptide(L)'
;GLVGPLVIPGVTSCLACGDLHRTDRDAAWPAVAAQLRDVIGSADRPTVLATAALALGQLHRIITAVRGVEGAGAPPATLDTTLEIDVNSNRIMTRRWSRHPRCEC
;
A
#
# COMPACT_ATOMS: atom_id res chain seq x y z
N GLY A 1 -1.02 1.97 -10.92
CA GLY A 1 -0.23 1.04 -10.09
C GLY A 1 -0.35 1.38 -8.63
N LEU A 2 -0.08 0.44 -7.72
CA LEU A 2 -0.27 0.62 -6.28
C LEU A 2 1.00 0.20 -5.52
N VAL A 3 1.35 0.95 -4.47
CA VAL A 3 2.47 0.63 -3.57
C VAL A 3 2.02 0.83 -2.12
N GLY A 4 2.21 -0.18 -1.27
CA GLY A 4 1.86 -0.15 0.15
C GLY A 4 0.51 -0.82 0.48
N PRO A 5 0.10 -0.82 1.76
CA PRO A 5 0.77 -0.16 2.88
C PRO A 5 2.09 -0.82 3.27
N LEU A 6 3.01 -0.02 3.83
CA LEU A 6 4.16 -0.55 4.57
C LEU A 6 3.64 -1.08 5.90
N VAL A 7 3.65 -2.40 6.04
CA VAL A 7 3.13 -3.09 7.22
C VAL A 7 4.23 -3.28 8.26
N ILE A 8 4.02 -2.71 9.44
CA ILE A 8 4.79 -2.95 10.65
C ILE A 8 3.81 -3.60 11.64
N PRO A 9 3.96 -4.91 11.94
CA PRO A 9 3.06 -5.63 12.84
C PRO A 9 2.89 -4.91 14.19
N GLY A 10 1.65 -4.82 14.66
CA GLY A 10 1.22 -4.12 15.88
C GLY A 10 1.21 -2.60 15.79
N VAL A 11 1.76 -2.01 14.72
CA VAL A 11 1.97 -0.56 14.60
C VAL A 11 1.13 0.05 13.48
N THR A 12 1.24 -0.46 12.24
CA THR A 12 0.48 0.05 11.09
C THR A 12 -0.64 -0.88 10.67
N SER A 13 -1.54 -0.37 9.84
CA SER A 13 -2.60 -1.11 9.18
C SER A 13 -2.05 -2.13 8.18
N CYS A 14 -2.64 -3.32 8.19
CA CYS A 14 -2.29 -4.40 7.27
C CYS A 14 -3.34 -4.53 6.15
N LEU A 15 -3.11 -5.46 5.21
CA LEU A 15 -4.07 -5.73 4.14
C LEU A 15 -5.42 -6.26 4.67
N ALA A 16 -5.39 -7.08 5.73
CA ALA A 16 -6.62 -7.56 6.37
C ALA A 16 -7.43 -6.44 7.05
N CYS A 17 -6.77 -5.39 7.58
CA CYS A 17 -7.48 -4.19 8.02
C CYS A 17 -8.25 -3.56 6.85
N GLY A 18 -7.61 -3.44 5.69
CA GLY A 18 -8.24 -2.95 4.46
C GLY A 18 -9.45 -3.78 4.05
N ASP A 19 -9.34 -5.11 4.07
CA ASP A 19 -10.44 -6.01 3.72
C ASP A 19 -11.58 -5.98 4.74
N LEU A 20 -11.29 -5.84 6.04
CA LEU A 20 -12.33 -5.66 7.07
C LEU A 20 -13.07 -4.33 6.87
N HIS A 21 -12.36 -3.23 6.61
CA HIS A 21 -12.96 -1.94 6.29
C HIS A 21 -13.81 -1.97 5.01
N ARG A 22 -13.43 -2.77 4.02
CA ARG A 22 -14.25 -2.99 2.81
C ARG A 22 -15.47 -3.83 3.14
N THR A 23 -15.33 -4.85 4.00
CA THR A 23 -16.45 -5.68 4.48
C THR A 23 -17.48 -4.86 5.26
N ASP A 24 -17.04 -3.91 6.08
CA ASP A 24 -17.94 -3.00 6.80
C ASP A 24 -18.77 -2.11 5.83
N ARG A 25 -18.23 -1.81 4.64
CA ARG A 25 -18.90 -1.01 3.60
C ARG A 25 -19.77 -1.87 2.68
N ASP A 26 -19.33 -3.09 2.41
CA ASP A 26 -19.99 -4.04 1.55
C ASP A 26 -19.81 -5.44 2.14
N ALA A 27 -20.89 -5.98 2.72
CA ALA A 27 -20.89 -7.30 3.34
C ALA A 27 -20.58 -8.44 2.33
N ALA A 28 -20.73 -8.21 1.02
CA ALA A 28 -20.37 -9.17 -0.01
C ALA A 28 -18.87 -9.16 -0.34
N TRP A 29 -18.10 -8.19 0.15
CA TRP A 29 -16.66 -8.05 -0.14
C TRP A 29 -15.85 -9.34 0.05
N PRO A 30 -16.02 -10.13 1.13
CA PRO A 30 -15.24 -11.36 1.31
C PRO A 30 -15.41 -12.37 0.16
N ALA A 31 -16.62 -12.45 -0.42
CA ALA A 31 -16.87 -13.33 -1.55
C ALA A 31 -16.16 -12.83 -2.82
N VAL A 32 -16.21 -11.52 -3.08
CA VAL A 32 -15.51 -10.88 -4.21
C VAL A 32 -13.99 -11.03 -4.07
N ALA A 33 -13.45 -10.75 -2.89
CA ALA A 33 -12.02 -10.86 -2.62
C ALA A 33 -11.52 -12.30 -2.82
N ALA A 34 -12.31 -13.30 -2.42
CA ALA A 34 -11.98 -14.71 -2.66
C ALA A 34 -11.91 -15.05 -4.16
N GLN A 35 -12.82 -14.50 -4.97
CA GLN A 35 -12.81 -14.69 -6.43
C GLN A 35 -11.59 -14.03 -7.11
N LEU A 36 -11.09 -12.93 -6.53
CA LEU A 36 -9.95 -12.18 -7.09
C LEU A 36 -8.57 -12.73 -6.68
N ARG A 37 -8.51 -13.72 -5.79
CA ARG A 37 -7.25 -14.21 -5.20
C ARG A 37 -6.23 -14.69 -6.25
N ASP A 38 -6.71 -15.36 -7.28
CA ASP A 38 -5.87 -15.93 -8.34
C ASP A 38 -5.90 -15.09 -9.63
N VAL A 39 -6.47 -13.88 -9.57
CA VAL A 39 -6.52 -12.96 -10.70
C VAL A 39 -5.23 -12.15 -10.75
N ILE A 40 -4.47 -12.34 -11.83
CA ILE A 40 -3.25 -11.58 -12.08
C ILE A 40 -3.63 -10.21 -12.65
N GLY A 41 -3.31 -9.14 -11.91
CA GLY A 41 -3.43 -7.78 -12.41
C GLY A 41 -2.45 -7.51 -13.56
N SER A 42 -2.90 -6.77 -14.57
CA SER A 42 -2.06 -6.31 -15.67
C SER A 42 -2.05 -4.78 -15.75
N ALA A 43 -0.98 -4.22 -16.29
CA ALA A 43 -0.85 -2.80 -16.58
C ALA A 43 0.07 -2.59 -17.78
N ASP A 44 -0.04 -1.44 -18.43
CA ASP A 44 0.89 -1.03 -19.48
C ASP A 44 2.31 -0.82 -18.92
N ARG A 45 3.30 -0.93 -19.81
CA ARG A 45 4.72 -0.88 -19.41
C ARG A 45 5.10 0.41 -18.66
N PRO A 46 4.63 1.62 -19.06
CA PRO A 46 4.86 2.84 -18.28
C PRO A 46 4.37 2.74 -16.84
N THR A 47 3.15 2.25 -16.60
CA THR A 47 2.61 2.09 -15.24
C THR A 47 3.43 1.09 -14.42
N VAL A 48 3.86 -0.03 -15.00
CA VAL A 48 4.70 -1.01 -14.30
C VAL A 48 6.03 -0.39 -13.86
N LEU A 49 6.73 0.29 -14.78
CA LEU A 49 8.02 0.92 -14.48
C LEU A 49 7.88 2.05 -13.44
N ALA A 50 6.85 2.88 -13.57
CA ALA A 50 6.60 3.97 -12.62
C ALA A 50 6.23 3.44 -11.22
N THR A 51 5.46 2.35 -11.14
CA THR A 51 5.14 1.67 -9.87
C THR A 51 6.39 1.09 -9.22
N ALA A 52 7.27 0.44 -10.00
CA ALA A 52 8.53 -0.10 -9.50
C ALA A 52 9.47 1.00 -9.00
N ALA A 53 9.59 2.11 -9.74
CA ALA A 53 10.38 3.27 -9.33
C ALA A 53 9.86 3.89 -8.02
N LEU A 54 8.53 4.03 -7.89
CA LEU A 54 7.90 4.52 -6.67
C LEU A 54 8.17 3.60 -5.47
N ALA A 55 8.06 2.28 -5.66
CA ALA A 55 8.36 1.29 -4.63
C ALA A 55 9.83 1.34 -4.20
N LEU A 56 10.76 1.41 -5.15
CA LEU A 56 12.19 1.52 -4.88
C LEU A 56 12.51 2.79 -4.08
N GLY A 57 11.86 3.92 -4.38
CA GLY A 57 12.00 5.15 -3.61
C GLY A 57 11.57 5.01 -2.15
N GLN A 58 10.49 4.26 -1.87
CA GLN A 58 10.08 3.97 -0.49
C GLN A 58 11.06 3.03 0.22
N LEU A 59 11.53 1.97 -0.47
CA LEU A 59 12.51 1.03 0.07
C LEU A 59 13.83 1.72 0.42
N HIS A 60 14.30 2.63 -0.43
CA HIS A 60 15.52 3.39 -0.17
C HIS A 60 15.42 4.15 1.17
N ARG A 61 14.28 4.81 1.44
CA ARG A 61 14.05 5.54 2.70
C ARG A 61 14.05 4.62 3.92
N ILE A 62 13.46 3.43 3.79
CA ILE A 62 13.47 2.43 4.87
C ILE A 62 14.91 2.02 5.18
N ILE A 63 15.68 1.69 4.15
CA ILE A 63 17.07 1.23 4.30
C ILE A 63 17.96 2.32 4.91
N THR A 64 17.83 3.57 4.47
CA THR A 64 18.61 4.69 5.02
C THR A 64 18.25 4.95 6.48
N ALA A 65 16.95 4.90 6.82
CA ALA A 65 16.49 5.05 8.19
C ALA A 65 17.01 3.94 9.12
N VAL A 66 16.93 2.67 8.70
CA VAL A 66 17.41 1.52 9.49
C VAL A 66 18.92 1.56 9.71
N ARG A 67 19.69 2.09 8.77
CA ARG A 67 21.16 2.19 8.87
C ARG A 67 21.64 3.36 9.74
N GLY A 68 20.73 4.19 10.27
CA GLY A 68 21.09 5.33 11.11
C GLY A 68 21.94 6.38 10.40
N VAL A 69 21.88 6.44 9.06
CA VAL A 69 22.58 7.48 8.29
C VAL A 69 21.88 8.81 8.56
N GLU A 70 22.60 9.78 9.12
CA GLU A 70 22.06 11.11 9.39
C GLU A 70 21.40 11.71 8.13
N GLY A 71 20.19 12.24 8.29
CA GLY A 71 19.39 12.76 7.17
C GLY A 71 18.29 11.82 6.66
N ALA A 72 17.82 10.84 7.45
CA ALA A 72 16.77 9.87 7.08
C ALA A 72 15.45 10.47 6.54
N GLY A 73 15.29 11.80 6.58
CA GLY A 73 14.18 12.51 5.95
C GLY A 73 12.84 12.17 6.59
N ALA A 74 11.75 12.54 5.90
CA ALA A 74 10.41 12.15 6.32
C ALA A 74 10.22 10.63 6.20
N PRO A 75 9.44 10.01 7.11
CA PRO A 75 9.16 8.58 7.05
C PRO A 75 8.52 8.16 5.70
N PRO A 76 8.60 6.87 5.32
CA PRO A 76 7.97 6.38 4.09
C PRO A 76 6.49 6.78 4.04
N ALA A 77 6.06 7.34 2.91
CA ALA A 77 4.70 7.81 2.76
C ALA A 77 3.69 6.66 2.84
N THR A 78 4.13 5.43 2.60
CA THR A 78 3.36 4.18 2.63
C THR A 78 3.00 3.68 4.04
N LEU A 79 3.47 4.32 5.12
CA LEU A 79 2.99 4.01 6.46
C LEU A 79 1.50 4.36 6.57
N ASP A 80 0.67 3.37 6.88
CA ASP A 80 -0.79 3.50 6.90
C ASP A 80 -1.39 4.03 5.60
N THR A 81 -0.67 3.94 4.47
CA THR A 81 -1.18 4.40 3.19
C THR A 81 -0.80 3.51 2.02
N THR A 82 -1.71 3.42 1.06
CA THR A 82 -1.39 2.96 -0.29
C THR A 82 -1.19 4.18 -1.18
N LEU A 83 -0.06 4.22 -1.88
CA LEU A 83 0.18 5.18 -2.96
C LEU A 83 -0.36 4.61 -4.26
N GLU A 84 -1.14 5.40 -4.97
CA GLU A 84 -1.72 5.06 -6.26
C GLU A 84 -1.11 5.95 -7.32
N ILE A 85 -0.47 5.35 -8.32
CA ILE A 85 0.13 6.04 -9.45
C ILE A 85 -0.71 5.80 -10.71
N ASP A 86 -1.13 6.88 -11.34
CA ASP A 86 -1.79 6.89 -12.63
C ASP A 86 -0.94 7.72 -13.60
N VAL A 87 -0.28 7.01 -14.52
CA VAL A 87 0.59 7.62 -15.53
C VAL A 87 -0.21 8.33 -16.62
N ASN A 88 -1.44 7.88 -16.91
CA ASN A 88 -2.27 8.49 -17.95
C ASN A 88 -2.80 9.86 -17.51
N SER A 89 -3.20 9.98 -16.24
CA SER A 89 -3.66 11.26 -15.68
C SER A 89 -2.55 12.08 -15.02
N ASN A 90 -1.30 11.59 -15.01
CA ASN A 90 -0.15 12.19 -14.34
C ASN A 90 -0.42 12.49 -12.85
N ARG A 91 -1.00 11.53 -12.13
CA ARG A 91 -1.37 11.69 -10.71
C ARG A 91 -0.73 10.65 -9.83
N ILE A 92 -0.37 11.10 -8.63
CA ILE A 92 -0.05 10.23 -7.50
C ILE A 92 -1.03 10.56 -6.38
N MET A 93 -1.86 9.59 -6.02
CA MET A 93 -2.86 9.70 -4.96
C MET A 93 -2.40 8.93 -3.73
N THR A 94 -2.80 9.40 -2.55
CA THR A 94 -2.53 8.73 -1.28
C THR A 94 -3.84 8.28 -0.68
N ARG A 95 -4.00 6.98 -0.48
CA ARG A 95 -5.14 6.40 0.23
C ARG A 95 -4.70 5.99 1.63
N ARG A 96 -5.20 6.68 2.65
CA ARG A 96 -4.93 6.33 4.05
C ARG A 96 -5.81 5.16 4.51
N TRP A 97 -5.26 4.34 5.38
CA TRP A 97 -5.89 3.20 6.03
C TRP A 97 -5.72 3.33 7.53
N SER A 98 -6.77 3.01 8.29
CA SER A 98 -6.69 2.88 9.74
C SER A 98 -6.66 1.42 10.13
N ARG A 99 -6.02 1.09 11.26
CA ARG A 99 -6.16 -0.23 11.87
C ARG A 99 -7.64 -0.51 12.15
N HIS A 100 -8.08 -1.70 11.79
CA HIS A 100 -9.46 -2.09 11.98
C HIS A 100 -9.64 -2.72 13.38
N PRO A 101 -10.68 -2.35 14.16
CA PRO A 101 -10.85 -2.84 15.54
C PRO A 101 -10.93 -4.37 15.69
N ARG A 102 -11.45 -5.06 14.67
CA ARG A 102 -11.55 -6.53 14.60
C ARG A 102 -10.30 -7.21 14.04
N CYS A 103 -9.22 -6.49 13.77
CA CYS A 103 -7.99 -7.07 13.23
C CYS A 103 -6.97 -7.32 14.35
N GLU A 104 -6.30 -8.48 14.30
CA GLU A 104 -5.31 -8.91 15.30
C GLU A 104 -3.88 -8.43 14.98
N CYS A 105 -3.71 -7.64 13.91
CA CYS A 105 -2.39 -7.31 13.35
C CYS A 105 -1.52 -6.42 14.22
#